data_AF-L8H0F7-F1
#
_entry.id   AF-L8H0F7-F1
#
_cell.length_a   1.000
_cell.length_b   1.000
_cell.length_c   1.000
_cell.angle_alpha   90.00
_cell.angle_beta   90.00
_cell.angle_gamma   90.00
#
_symmetry.space_group_name_H-M   'P 1'
#
loop_
_entity.id
_entity.type
_entity.pdbx_description
1 polymer ?
#
loop_
_entity_poly.entity_id
_entity_poly.type
_entity_poly.pdbx_seq_one_letter_code
_entity_poly.pdbx_strand_id
1 'polypeptide(L)'
;MSDKKGKKSNDIFSQFQEDHRPTSEQLAIYFPSALALTLIPLYLFYSIFGLELYTYLPLFGVVSVGSALILTLAYHNIAHWLKTRLVSHREGLVPKSGKDKKDVLAKKKQEQIQVTQRESIAFSILYNNALFLFGVIVLGFFVFKSASAPFNYVLSVSLSAAALSFFSASSV
;
A
#
# COMPACT_ATOMS: atom_id res chain seq x y z
N MET A 1 17.91 26.66 31.92
CA MET A 1 17.76 25.19 31.82
C MET A 1 16.47 24.73 31.11
N SER A 2 15.56 25.64 30.69
CA SER A 2 14.31 25.31 29.99
C SER A 2 14.43 25.05 28.47
N ASP A 3 15.50 25.54 27.83
CA ASP A 3 15.62 25.52 26.36
C ASP A 3 15.86 24.11 25.76
N LYS A 4 16.61 23.26 26.46
CA LYS A 4 16.93 21.89 26.01
C LYS A 4 15.72 20.94 26.00
N LYS A 5 14.68 21.21 26.81
CA LYS A 5 13.48 20.35 26.91
C LYS A 5 12.52 20.62 25.74
N GLY A 6 12.39 21.87 25.31
CA GLY A 6 11.57 22.26 24.16
C GLY A 6 12.10 21.70 22.84
N LYS A 7 13.42 21.75 22.62
CA LYS A 7 14.05 21.20 21.42
C LYS A 7 13.84 19.69 21.27
N LYS A 8 14.03 18.94 22.36
CA LYS A 8 13.82 17.48 22.38
C LYS A 8 12.36 17.08 22.13
N SER A 9 11.41 17.86 22.64
CA SER A 9 9.98 17.62 22.40
C SER A 9 9.62 17.88 20.93
N ASN A 10 10.14 18.95 20.34
CA ASN A 10 9.92 19.27 18.93
C ASN A 10 10.58 18.26 17.99
N ASP A 11 11.77 17.76 18.33
CA ASP A 11 12.47 16.70 17.57
C ASP A 11 11.71 15.36 17.63
N ILE A 12 11.05 15.07 18.76
CA ILE A 12 10.21 13.88 18.92
C ILE A 12 8.90 14.05 18.13
N PHE A 13 8.26 15.22 18.21
CA PHE A 13 7.05 15.52 17.45
C PHE A 13 7.29 15.55 15.93
N SER A 14 8.43 16.08 15.47
CA SER A 14 8.81 16.03 14.06
C SER A 14 9.10 14.60 13.62
N GLN A 15 9.79 13.78 14.43
CA GLN A 15 9.96 12.34 14.16
C GLN A 15 8.63 11.60 14.04
N PHE A 16 7.65 11.88 14.91
CA PHE A 16 6.32 11.27 14.82
C PHE A 16 5.54 11.76 13.59
N GLN A 17 5.73 13.01 13.19
CA GLN A 17 5.03 13.63 12.06
C GLN A 17 5.61 13.20 10.70
N GLU A 18 6.89 12.81 10.65
CA GLU A 18 7.57 12.32 9.45
C GLU A 18 7.27 10.85 9.12
N ASP A 19 6.87 10.03 10.11
CA ASP A 19 6.78 8.57 9.95
C ASP A 19 5.43 8.06 9.40
N HIS A 20 4.37 8.88 9.43
CA HIS A 20 2.99 8.43 9.15
C HIS A 20 2.40 8.87 7.81
N ARG A 21 3.16 9.61 7.00
CA ARG A 21 2.70 10.04 5.66
C ARG A 21 3.48 9.31 4.58
N PRO A 22 2.82 8.82 3.51
CA PRO A 22 3.55 8.24 2.39
C PRO A 22 4.52 9.27 1.84
N THR A 23 5.81 8.93 1.84
CA THR A 23 6.84 9.76 1.22
C THR A 23 6.50 9.94 -0.26
N SER A 24 6.76 11.12 -0.84
CA SER A 24 6.47 11.38 -2.25
C SER A 24 7.08 10.34 -3.19
N GLU A 25 8.25 9.80 -2.84
CA GLU A 25 8.91 8.70 -3.56
C GLU A 25 8.12 7.39 -3.52
N GLN A 26 7.54 7.05 -2.36
CA GLN A 26 6.72 5.85 -2.20
C GLN A 26 5.39 6.02 -2.95
N LEU A 27 4.77 7.20 -2.86
CA LEU A 27 3.54 7.52 -3.58
C LEU A 27 3.73 7.42 -5.10
N ALA A 28 4.87 7.88 -5.62
CA ALA A 28 5.22 7.79 -7.04
C ALA A 28 5.37 6.34 -7.54
N ILE A 29 5.67 5.39 -6.65
CA ILE A 29 5.72 3.95 -6.99
C ILE A 29 4.32 3.33 -6.83
N TYR A 30 3.62 3.66 -5.75
CA TYR A 30 2.34 3.06 -5.41
C TYR A 30 1.21 3.44 -6.36
N PHE A 31 1.08 4.72 -6.68
CA PHE A 31 -0.05 5.22 -7.45
C PHE A 31 -0.10 4.68 -8.90
N PRO A 32 1.01 4.68 -9.67
CA PRO A 32 1.01 4.06 -11.00
C PRO A 32 0.76 2.55 -10.95
N SER A 33 1.30 1.87 -9.94
CA SER A 33 1.08 0.42 -9.75
C SER A 33 -0.39 0.11 -9.45
N ALA A 34 -1.03 0.92 -8.59
CA ALA A 34 -2.44 0.79 -8.26
C ALA A 34 -3.34 1.09 -9.47
N LEU A 35 -3.03 2.13 -10.25
CA LEU A 35 -3.73 2.44 -11.48
C LEU A 35 -3.64 1.29 -12.49
N ALA A 36 -2.43 0.77 -12.74
CA ALA A 36 -2.24 -0.37 -13.63
C ALA A 36 -3.06 -1.59 -13.18
N LEU A 37 -3.15 -1.83 -11.88
CA LEU A 37 -3.97 -2.90 -11.33
C LEU A 37 -5.46 -2.69 -11.58
N THR A 38 -5.98 -1.46 -11.42
CA THR A 38 -7.41 -1.15 -11.65
C THR A 38 -7.83 -1.27 -13.12
N LEU A 39 -6.87 -1.21 -14.06
CA LEU A 39 -7.14 -1.47 -15.48
C LEU A 39 -7.44 -2.94 -15.79
N ILE A 40 -6.92 -3.88 -14.98
CA ILE A 40 -7.16 -5.32 -15.17
C ILE A 40 -8.64 -5.67 -15.03
N PRO A 41 -9.34 -5.34 -13.92
CA PRO A 41 -10.77 -5.62 -13.83
C PRO A 41 -11.57 -4.79 -14.84
N LEU A 42 -11.16 -3.57 -15.18
CA LEU A 42 -11.80 -2.82 -16.26
C LEU A 42 -11.79 -3.60 -17.58
N TYR A 43 -10.63 -4.17 -17.94
CA TYR A 43 -10.50 -5.02 -19.12
C TYR A 43 -11.32 -6.32 -19.02
N LEU A 44 -11.33 -6.98 -17.85
CA LEU A 44 -12.13 -8.19 -17.63
C LEU A 44 -13.64 -7.94 -17.83
N PHE A 45 -14.15 -6.85 -17.26
CA PHE A 45 -15.57 -6.50 -17.37
C PHE A 45 -15.95 -6.06 -18.79
N TYR A 46 -15.05 -5.34 -19.47
CA TYR A 46 -15.20 -5.03 -20.90
C TYR A 46 -15.29 -6.31 -21.74
N SER A 47 -14.33 -7.23 -21.58
CA SER A 47 -14.23 -8.42 -22.43
C SER A 47 -15.33 -9.47 -22.18
N ILE A 48 -15.80 -9.62 -20.95
CA ILE A 48 -16.70 -10.73 -20.58
C ILE A 48 -18.16 -10.28 -20.58
N PHE A 49 -18.45 -9.09 -20.06
CA PHE A 49 -19.82 -8.58 -19.97
C PHE A 49 -20.18 -7.64 -21.14
N GLY A 50 -19.25 -7.39 -22.07
CA GLY A 50 -19.49 -6.56 -23.26
C GLY A 50 -19.83 -5.11 -22.94
N LEU A 51 -19.31 -4.60 -21.82
CA LEU A 51 -19.64 -3.26 -21.30
C LEU A 51 -19.09 -2.17 -22.24
N GLU A 52 -19.96 -1.34 -22.81
CA GLU A 52 -19.52 -0.24 -23.66
C GLU A 52 -18.75 0.83 -22.87
N LEU A 53 -17.43 0.90 -23.08
CA LEU A 53 -16.54 1.84 -22.40
C LEU A 53 -16.91 3.31 -22.63
N TYR A 54 -17.40 3.64 -23.83
CA TYR A 54 -17.78 5.03 -24.17
C TYR A 54 -19.00 5.49 -23.39
N THR A 55 -20.00 4.62 -23.23
CA THR A 55 -21.27 4.93 -22.57
C THR A 55 -21.09 5.08 -21.06
N TYR A 56 -20.20 4.28 -20.45
CA TYR A 56 -19.96 4.28 -18.99
C TYR A 56 -18.60 4.84 -18.58
N LEU A 57 -17.93 5.60 -19.45
CA LEU A 57 -16.60 6.15 -19.21
C LEU A 57 -16.47 6.94 -17.88
N PRO A 58 -17.43 7.81 -17.51
CA PRO A 58 -17.35 8.55 -16.24
C PRO A 58 -17.40 7.62 -15.03
N LEU A 59 -18.24 6.58 -15.09
CA LEU A 59 -18.38 5.57 -14.03
C LEU A 59 -17.07 4.81 -13.85
N PHE A 60 -16.47 4.33 -14.94
CA PHE A 60 -15.19 3.63 -14.92
C PHE A 60 -14.07 4.50 -14.38
N GLY A 61 -14.00 5.76 -14.82
CA GLY A 61 -13.02 6.72 -14.35
C GLY A 61 -13.10 6.94 -12.84
N VAL A 62 -14.29 7.23 -12.32
CA VAL A 62 -14.50 7.48 -10.89
C VAL A 62 -14.16 6.26 -10.04
N VAL A 63 -14.64 5.07 -10.43
CA VAL A 63 -14.41 3.84 -9.67
C VAL A 63 -12.95 3.39 -9.74
N SER A 64 -12.31 3.48 -10.90
CA SER A 64 -10.90 3.10 -11.06
C SER A 64 -9.98 4.04 -10.29
N VAL A 65 -10.18 5.36 -10.41
CA VAL A 65 -9.37 6.35 -9.68
C VAL A 65 -9.64 6.24 -8.18
N GLY A 66 -10.90 6.15 -7.76
CA GLY A 66 -11.27 5.99 -6.35
C GLY A 66 -10.65 4.73 -5.74
N SER A 67 -10.69 3.60 -6.46
CA SER A 67 -10.07 2.35 -6.00
C SER A 67 -8.55 2.43 -5.99
N ALA A 68 -7.93 3.09 -6.98
CA ALA A 68 -6.49 3.29 -7.01
C ALA A 68 -6.00 4.13 -5.82
N LEU A 69 -6.75 5.16 -5.42
CA LEU A 69 -6.45 5.94 -4.22
C LEU A 69 -6.53 5.09 -2.96
N ILE A 70 -7.57 4.26 -2.81
CA ILE A 70 -7.72 3.34 -1.68
C ILE A 70 -6.57 2.33 -1.63
N LEU A 71 -6.22 1.73 -2.78
CA LEU A 71 -5.11 0.78 -2.88
C LEU A 71 -3.77 1.42 -2.55
N THR A 72 -3.56 2.66 -2.98
CA THR A 72 -2.33 3.41 -2.66
C THR A 72 -2.14 3.56 -1.15
N LEU A 73 -3.22 3.83 -0.42
CA LEU A 73 -3.19 3.87 1.05
C LEU A 73 -2.95 2.47 1.64
N ALA A 74 -3.59 1.43 1.10
CA ALA A 74 -3.40 0.06 1.56
C ALA A 74 -1.97 -0.46 1.35
N TYR A 75 -1.33 -0.10 0.23
CA TYR A 75 0.09 -0.40 -0.02
C TYR A 75 0.97 0.24 1.04
N HIS A 76 0.75 1.52 1.35
CA HIS A 76 1.51 2.23 2.37
C HIS A 76 1.36 1.59 3.76
N ASN A 77 0.12 1.27 4.16
CA ASN A 77 -0.17 0.64 5.45
C ASN A 77 0.58 -0.69 5.63
N ILE A 78 0.50 -1.59 4.64
CA ILE A 78 1.16 -2.90 4.72
C ILE A 78 2.69 -2.76 4.63
N ALA A 79 3.20 -1.86 3.79
CA ALA A 79 4.64 -1.61 3.70
C ALA A 79 5.21 -1.08 5.02
N HIS A 80 4.49 -0.17 5.68
CA HIS A 80 4.89 0.39 6.97
C HIS A 80 4.90 -0.68 8.07
N TRP A 81 3.83 -1.49 8.16
CA TRP A 81 3.76 -2.59 9.12
C TRP A 81 4.89 -3.61 8.91
N LEU A 82 5.14 -4.01 7.66
CA LEU A 82 6.18 -4.99 7.37
C LEU A 82 7.59 -4.44 7.65
N LYS A 83 7.84 -3.17 7.32
CA LYS A 83 9.09 -2.48 7.63
C LYS A 83 9.37 -2.46 9.14
N THR A 84 8.39 -2.05 9.95
CA THR A 84 8.56 -1.98 11.42
C THR A 84 8.77 -3.37 12.04
N ARG A 85 8.09 -4.40 11.56
CA ARG A 85 8.31 -5.81 11.96
C ARG A 85 9.69 -6.33 11.56
N LEU A 86 10.14 -6.10 10.33
CA LEU A 86 11.44 -6.62 9.87
C LEU A 86 12.62 -5.88 10.50
N VAL A 87 12.52 -4.56 10.68
CA VAL A 87 13.56 -3.77 11.34
C VAL A 87 13.70 -4.21 12.80
N SER A 88 12.60 -4.35 13.54
CA SER A 88 12.65 -4.83 14.94
C SER A 88 13.25 -6.24 15.07
N HIS A 89 12.97 -7.15 14.13
CA HIS A 89 13.56 -8.48 14.12
C HIS A 89 15.06 -8.47 13.76
N ARG A 90 15.47 -7.61 12.81
CA ARG A 90 16.87 -7.48 12.36
C ARG A 90 17.76 -6.74 13.37
N GLU A 91 17.21 -5.80 14.15
CA GLU A 91 17.93 -5.12 15.23
C GLU A 91 18.34 -6.06 16.38
N GLY A 92 17.57 -7.12 16.62
CA GLY A 92 17.90 -8.15 17.62
C GLY A 92 19.06 -9.06 17.24
N LEU A 93 19.44 -9.09 15.95
CA LEU A 93 20.44 -10.01 15.39
C LEU A 93 21.80 -9.37 15.11
N VAL A 94 21.94 -8.05 15.27
CA VAL A 94 23.24 -7.37 15.09
C VAL A 94 24.07 -7.59 16.35
N PRO A 95 25.14 -8.43 16.33
CA PRO A 95 26.03 -8.53 17.46
C PRO A 95 26.65 -7.16 17.71
N LYS A 96 26.61 -6.68 18.96
CA LYS A 96 27.33 -5.48 19.39
C LYS A 96 28.84 -5.76 19.30
N SER A 97 29.38 -5.77 18.08
CA SER A 97 30.79 -6.07 17.83
C SER A 97 31.64 -4.95 18.44
N GLY A 98 32.47 -5.31 19.41
CA GLY A 98 33.15 -4.39 20.32
C GLY A 98 34.33 -3.60 19.74
N LYS A 99 34.48 -3.46 18.41
CA LYS A 99 35.63 -2.75 17.81
C LYS A 99 35.36 -1.99 16.50
N ASP A 100 34.14 -2.03 15.95
CA ASP A 100 33.85 -1.30 14.70
C ASP A 100 33.64 0.19 14.96
N LYS A 101 34.27 1.05 14.14
CA LYS A 101 34.04 2.51 14.14
C LYS A 101 32.53 2.76 14.03
N LYS A 102 31.95 3.54 14.94
CA LYS A 102 30.50 3.84 15.00
C LYS A 102 29.91 4.22 13.64
N ASP A 103 30.69 4.87 12.79
CA ASP A 103 30.29 5.29 11.45
C ASP A 103 30.06 4.12 10.47
N VAL A 104 30.86 3.05 10.55
CA VAL A 104 30.73 1.86 9.69
C VAL A 104 29.49 1.05 10.09
N LEU A 105 29.24 0.94 11.39
CA LEU A 105 28.02 0.29 11.91
C LEU A 105 26.76 1.08 11.53
N ALA A 106 26.81 2.42 11.60
CA ALA A 106 25.71 3.28 11.19
C ALA A 106 25.40 3.14 9.69
N LYS A 107 26.43 3.10 8.82
CA LYS A 107 26.25 2.88 7.38
C LYS A 107 25.63 1.52 7.07
N LYS A 108 26.15 0.43 7.64
CA LYS A 108 25.58 -0.92 7.45
C LYS A 108 24.12 -0.99 7.92
N LYS A 109 23.79 -0.34 9.04
CA LYS A 109 22.41 -0.26 9.52
C LYS A 109 21.51 0.50 8.55
N GLN A 110 21.97 1.62 7.99
CA GLN A 110 21.21 2.37 6.98
C GLN A 110 21.00 1.56 5.70
N GLU A 111 22.02 0.88 5.19
CA GLU A 111 21.89 0.01 4.02
C GLU A 111 20.87 -1.11 4.28
N GLN A 112 20.92 -1.74 5.46
CA GLN A 112 19.97 -2.77 5.84
C GLN A 112 18.53 -2.24 5.93
N ILE A 113 18.32 -1.04 6.47
CA ILE A 113 16.99 -0.40 6.49
C ILE A 113 16.49 -0.12 5.07
N GLN A 114 17.36 0.34 4.17
CA GLN A 114 17.00 0.59 2.77
C GLN A 114 16.61 -0.69 2.03
N VAL A 115 17.37 -1.78 2.21
CA VAL A 115 17.03 -3.09 1.62
C VAL A 115 15.70 -3.59 2.18
N THR A 116 15.51 -3.51 3.50
CA THR A 116 14.24 -3.88 4.16
C THR A 116 13.06 -3.07 3.62
N GLN A 117 13.26 -1.77 3.39
CA GLN A 117 12.23 -0.90 2.83
C GLN A 117 11.85 -1.31 1.41
N ARG A 118 12.82 -1.60 0.54
CA ARG A 118 12.56 -2.08 -0.82
C ARG A 118 11.81 -3.42 -0.83
N GLU A 119 12.25 -4.36 0.00
CA GLU A 119 11.58 -5.66 0.19
C GLU A 119 10.13 -5.47 0.65
N SER A 120 9.91 -4.58 1.62
CA SER A 120 8.58 -4.31 2.19
C SER A 120 7.64 -3.66 1.19
N ILE A 121 8.15 -2.69 0.40
CA ILE A 121 7.41 -2.05 -0.70
C ILE A 121 6.99 -3.10 -1.72
N ALA A 122 7.92 -3.92 -2.21
CA ALA A 122 7.62 -4.93 -3.22
C ALA A 122 6.59 -5.96 -2.72
N PHE A 123 6.74 -6.43 -1.48
CA PHE A 123 5.79 -7.35 -0.86
C PHE A 123 4.40 -6.73 -0.70
N SER A 124 4.34 -5.47 -0.24
CA SER A 124 3.07 -4.76 -0.06
C SER A 124 2.29 -4.64 -1.36
N ILE A 125 2.96 -4.35 -2.47
CA ILE A 125 2.34 -4.24 -3.80
C ILE A 125 1.81 -5.61 -4.22
N LEU A 126 2.65 -6.66 -4.16
CA LEU A 126 2.24 -8.01 -4.58
C LEU A 126 1.05 -8.53 -3.76
N TYR A 127 1.11 -8.41 -2.44
CA TYR A 127 0.09 -8.92 -1.53
C TYR A 127 -1.26 -8.22 -1.73
N ASN A 128 -1.25 -6.89 -1.76
CA ASN A 128 -2.47 -6.12 -1.98
C ASN A 128 -3.03 -6.35 -3.40
N ASN A 129 -2.17 -6.48 -4.41
CA ASN A 129 -2.59 -6.78 -5.78
C ASN A 129 -3.33 -8.11 -5.88
N ALA A 130 -2.76 -9.15 -5.27
CA ALA A 130 -3.34 -10.48 -5.26
C ALA A 130 -4.70 -10.50 -4.55
N LEU A 131 -4.79 -9.88 -3.36
CA LEU A 131 -6.04 -9.81 -2.61
C LEU A 131 -7.13 -9.01 -3.34
N PHE A 132 -6.77 -7.87 -3.94
CA PHE A 132 -7.72 -7.07 -4.69
C PHE A 132 -8.28 -7.85 -5.90
N LEU A 133 -7.40 -8.44 -6.73
CA LEU A 133 -7.84 -9.22 -7.88
C LEU A 133 -8.66 -10.44 -7.47
N PHE A 134 -8.24 -11.14 -6.40
CA PHE A 134 -9.00 -12.25 -5.85
C PHE A 134 -10.40 -11.81 -5.42
N GLY A 135 -10.51 -10.70 -4.68
CA GLY A 135 -11.78 -10.12 -4.27
C GLY A 135 -12.67 -9.77 -5.47
N VAL A 136 -12.12 -9.12 -6.49
CA VAL A 136 -12.89 -8.71 -7.68
C VAL A 136 -13.36 -9.92 -8.47
N ILE A 137 -12.54 -10.96 -8.59
CA ILE A 137 -12.94 -12.20 -9.28
C ILE A 137 -14.06 -12.90 -8.50
N VAL A 138 -13.91 -13.08 -7.17
CA VAL A 138 -14.92 -13.75 -6.35
C VAL A 138 -16.23 -12.98 -6.35
N LEU A 139 -16.19 -11.68 -6.08
CA LEU A 139 -17.39 -10.84 -6.06
C LEU A 139 -18.01 -10.73 -7.44
N GLY A 140 -17.21 -10.49 -8.48
CA GLY A 140 -17.71 -10.23 -9.82
C GLY A 140 -18.30 -11.45 -10.51
N PHE A 141 -17.62 -12.59 -10.40
CA PHE A 141 -17.99 -13.80 -11.15
C PHE A 141 -18.85 -14.78 -10.36
N PHE A 142 -18.77 -14.78 -9.03
CA PHE A 142 -19.50 -15.75 -8.21
C PHE A 142 -20.65 -15.11 -7.44
N VAL A 143 -20.47 -13.92 -6.86
CA VAL A 143 -21.50 -13.27 -6.03
C VAL A 143 -22.48 -12.44 -6.87
N PHE A 144 -21.97 -11.51 -7.68
CA PHE A 144 -22.78 -10.56 -8.44
C PHE A 144 -23.06 -11.00 -9.88
N LYS A 145 -22.89 -12.29 -10.20
CA LYS A 145 -23.03 -12.83 -11.56
C LYS A 145 -24.37 -12.52 -12.25
N SER A 146 -25.44 -12.33 -11.48
CA SER A 146 -26.79 -12.05 -11.96
C SER A 146 -27.15 -10.55 -11.98
N ALA A 147 -26.29 -9.69 -11.45
CA ALA A 147 -26.47 -8.25 -11.51
C ALA A 147 -26.11 -7.73 -12.91
N SER A 148 -26.67 -6.59 -13.31
CA SER A 148 -26.29 -6.00 -14.59
C SER A 148 -24.84 -5.53 -14.55
N ALA A 149 -24.19 -5.56 -15.71
CA ALA A 149 -22.75 -5.37 -15.84
C ALA A 149 -22.20 -4.09 -15.16
N PRO A 150 -22.86 -2.91 -15.28
CA PRO A 150 -22.39 -1.70 -14.60
C PRO A 150 -22.44 -1.81 -13.08
N PHE A 151 -23.54 -2.35 -12.52
CA PHE A 151 -23.68 -2.51 -11.07
C PHE A 151 -22.73 -3.55 -10.52
N ASN A 152 -22.52 -4.66 -11.24
CA ASN A 152 -21.56 -5.67 -10.86
C ASN A 152 -20.13 -5.09 -10.78
N TYR A 153 -19.70 -4.34 -11.79
CA TYR A 153 -18.39 -3.72 -11.80
C TYR A 153 -18.17 -2.78 -10.60
N VAL A 154 -19.11 -1.85 -10.36
CA VAL A 154 -19.01 -0.89 -9.26
C VAL A 154 -18.93 -1.62 -7.92
N LEU A 155 -19.87 -2.54 -7.67
CA LEU A 155 -19.93 -3.24 -6.39
C LEU A 155 -18.70 -4.12 -6.17
N SER A 156 -18.30 -4.91 -7.15
CA SER A 156 -17.18 -5.84 -7.01
C SER A 156 -15.85 -5.11 -6.80
N VAL A 157 -15.60 -4.05 -7.57
CA VAL A 157 -14.36 -3.27 -7.49
C VAL A 157 -14.31 -2.44 -6.20
N SER A 158 -15.39 -1.72 -5.88
CA SER A 158 -15.45 -0.89 -4.68
C SER A 158 -15.43 -1.72 -3.39
N LEU A 159 -16.16 -2.84 -3.32
CA LEU A 159 -16.13 -3.72 -2.15
C LEU A 159 -14.77 -4.39 -1.97
N SER A 160 -14.11 -4.80 -3.05
CA SER A 160 -12.77 -5.38 -2.96
C SER A 160 -11.74 -4.37 -2.46
N ALA A 161 -11.78 -3.14 -2.98
CA ALA A 161 -10.92 -2.04 -2.51
C ALA A 161 -11.22 -1.69 -1.04
N ALA A 162 -12.49 -1.60 -0.66
CA ALA A 162 -12.90 -1.31 0.72
C ALA A 162 -12.46 -2.42 1.68
N ALA A 163 -12.73 -3.70 1.35
CA ALA A 163 -12.30 -4.84 2.15
C ALA A 163 -10.78 -4.85 2.34
N LEU A 164 -10.03 -4.62 1.27
CA LEU A 164 -8.58 -4.53 1.34
C LEU A 164 -8.11 -3.38 2.24
N SER A 165 -8.76 -2.21 2.14
CA SER A 165 -8.49 -1.07 3.01
C SER A 165 -8.68 -1.44 4.47
N PHE A 166 -9.79 -2.10 4.83
CA PHE A 166 -10.03 -2.57 6.19
C PHE A 166 -8.97 -3.56 6.67
N PHE A 167 -8.58 -4.53 5.83
CA PHE A 167 -7.50 -5.47 6.17
C PHE A 167 -6.16 -4.77 6.37
N SER A 168 -5.82 -3.82 5.49
CA SER A 168 -4.58 -3.06 5.60
C SER A 168 -4.56 -2.14 6.83
N ALA A 169 -5.70 -1.51 7.16
CA ALA A 169 -5.83 -0.64 8.31
C ALA A 169 -5.76 -1.44 9.63
N SER A 170 -6.32 -2.66 9.66
CA SER A 170 -6.20 -3.56 10.81
C SER A 170 -4.77 -4.08 11.03
N SER A 171 -3.91 -3.99 10.01
CA SER A 171 -2.53 -4.44 10.13
C SER A 171 -1.61 -3.40 10.77
N VAL A 172 -1.99 -2.12 10.80
CA VAL A 172 -1.23 -1.02 11.42
C VAL A 172 -1.52 -0.95 12.91
#